data_AF-A0A7V4UWV2-F1
#
_entry.id   AF-A0A7V4UWV2-F1
#
_cell.length_a   1.000
_cell.length_b   1.000
_cell.length_c   1.000
_cell.angle_alpha   90.00
_cell.angle_beta   90.00
_cell.angle_gamma   90.00
#
_symmetry.space_group_name_H-M   'P 1'
#
loop_
_entity.id
_entity.type
_entity.pdbx_description
1 polymer ?
#
loop_
_entity_poly.entity_id
_entity_poly.type
_entity_poly.pdbx_seq_one_letter_code
_entity_poly.pdbx_strand_id
1 'polypeptide(L)'
;GVLKDYLASAHGKALGQGGATCVTCHGNHQVLKASLELINEKSCSRCHSFERARAIKAAMQGTEGHILDINRRISGFQASGVDTDRLGKALFAERNRFHTLFHDVNVERVKAESIRIDAALGKLDRDLKVIEETRTKRKVIGGIAVFSMLLIALLVHLLKKSYP
;
A
#
# COMPACT_ATOMS: atom_id res chain seq x y z
N GLY A 1 -19.50 -6.70 -2.35
CA GLY A 1 -19.40 -5.95 -3.63
C GLY A 1 -20.00 -4.59 -3.37
N VAL A 2 -19.37 -3.50 -3.83
CA VAL A 2 -19.58 -2.15 -3.27
C VAL A 2 -21.05 -1.77 -3.03
N LEU A 3 -21.91 -1.92 -4.05
CA LEU A 3 -23.34 -1.61 -3.91
C LEU A 3 -24.03 -2.46 -2.83
N LYS A 4 -23.75 -3.76 -2.79
CA LYS A 4 -24.31 -4.68 -1.79
C LYS A 4 -23.88 -4.28 -0.37
N ASP A 5 -22.60 -3.95 -0.19
CA ASP A 5 -22.05 -3.60 1.12
C ASP A 5 -22.64 -2.27 1.60
N TYR A 6 -22.73 -1.28 0.70
CA TYR A 6 -23.39 -0.01 0.95
C TYR A 6 -24.88 -0.17 1.32
N LEU A 7 -25.65 -0.94 0.56
CA LEU A 7 -27.08 -1.18 0.85
C LEU A 7 -27.29 -1.91 2.18
N ALA A 8 -26.34 -2.75 2.60
CA ALA A 8 -26.38 -3.41 3.91
C ALA A 8 -25.98 -2.50 5.09
N SER A 9 -25.30 -1.39 4.79
CA SER A 9 -24.81 -0.42 5.77
C SER A 9 -25.93 0.42 6.39
N ALA A 10 -25.61 1.16 7.47
CA ALA A 10 -26.57 2.06 8.10
C ALA A 10 -27.05 3.17 7.15
N HIS A 11 -26.18 3.71 6.30
CA HIS A 11 -26.55 4.74 5.32
C HIS A 11 -27.46 4.19 4.22
N GLY A 12 -27.15 3.00 3.69
CA GLY A 12 -27.97 2.36 2.66
C GLY A 12 -29.36 1.97 3.15
N LYS A 13 -29.46 1.46 4.39
CA LYS A 13 -30.74 1.13 5.02
C LYS A 13 -31.63 2.34 5.31
N ALA A 14 -31.03 3.53 5.44
CA ALA A 14 -31.74 4.78 5.68
C ALA A 14 -32.03 5.58 4.39
N LEU A 15 -31.81 4.99 3.20
CA LEU A 15 -32.17 5.64 1.94
C LEU A 15 -33.66 6.02 1.92
N GLY A 16 -33.95 7.24 1.47
CA GLY A 16 -35.30 7.82 1.50
C GLY A 16 -35.72 8.40 2.86
N GLN A 17 -34.93 8.18 3.92
CA GLN A 17 -35.17 8.69 5.29
C GLN A 17 -34.00 9.56 5.81
N GLY A 18 -33.16 10.07 4.91
CA GLY A 18 -31.99 10.91 5.26
C GLY A 18 -30.63 10.19 5.23
N GLY A 19 -30.57 8.93 4.78
CA GLY A 19 -29.32 8.21 4.56
C GLY A 19 -28.44 8.85 3.47
N ALA A 20 -27.13 8.89 3.70
CA ALA A 20 -26.16 9.40 2.73
C ALA A 20 -26.12 8.53 1.46
N THR A 21 -26.10 9.16 0.29
CA THR A 21 -26.02 8.50 -1.03
C THR A 21 -24.56 8.40 -1.52
N CYS A 22 -24.31 7.67 -2.62
CA CYS A 22 -22.99 7.56 -3.23
C CYS A 22 -22.34 8.93 -3.49
N VAL A 23 -23.13 9.87 -4.05
CA VAL A 23 -22.68 11.23 -4.39
C VAL A 23 -22.50 12.13 -3.17
N THR A 24 -23.08 11.77 -2.03
CA THR A 24 -22.88 12.49 -0.76
C THR A 24 -21.41 12.43 -0.32
N CYS A 25 -20.74 11.30 -0.54
CA CYS A 25 -19.34 11.12 -0.19
C CYS A 25 -18.41 11.35 -1.39
N HIS A 26 -18.73 10.79 -2.56
CA HIS A 26 -17.84 10.84 -3.73
C HIS A 26 -17.96 12.11 -4.58
N GLY A 27 -18.95 12.96 -4.31
CA GLY A 27 -19.29 14.08 -5.19
C GLY A 27 -19.97 13.58 -6.48
N ASN A 28 -20.18 14.51 -7.42
CA ASN A 28 -20.88 14.22 -8.68
C ASN A 28 -19.95 14.34 -9.90
N HIS A 29 -19.43 15.54 -10.16
CA HIS A 29 -18.70 15.82 -11.41
C HIS A 29 -17.18 15.65 -11.32
N GLN A 30 -16.61 15.61 -10.11
CA GLN A 30 -15.18 15.44 -9.93
C GLN A 30 -14.86 13.95 -9.83
N VAL A 31 -14.20 13.40 -10.85
CA VAL A 31 -13.71 12.02 -10.82
C VAL A 31 -12.39 11.99 -10.05
N LEU A 32 -12.50 12.02 -8.72
CA LEU A 32 -11.35 11.89 -7.84
C LEU A 32 -11.16 10.43 -7.44
N LYS A 33 -9.89 10.03 -7.32
CA LYS A 33 -9.57 8.73 -6.73
C LYS A 33 -10.06 8.72 -5.28
N ALA A 34 -10.77 7.68 -4.89
CA ALA A 34 -11.21 7.51 -3.52
C ALA A 34 -9.98 7.41 -2.59
N SER A 35 -9.98 8.21 -1.53
CA SER A 35 -8.95 8.25 -0.48
C SER A 35 -9.62 8.42 0.89
N LEU A 36 -8.86 8.27 1.98
CA LEU A 36 -9.37 8.56 3.32
C LEU A 36 -9.73 10.05 3.54
N GLU A 37 -9.45 10.93 2.58
CA GLU A 37 -9.89 12.35 2.63
C GLU A 37 -11.40 12.49 2.45
N LEU A 38 -12.05 11.52 1.80
CA LEU A 38 -13.51 11.46 1.72
C LEU A 38 -14.15 11.33 3.12
N ILE A 39 -13.40 10.81 4.09
CA ILE A 39 -13.78 10.77 5.50
C ILE A 39 -13.27 12.05 6.16
N ASN A 40 -14.13 13.07 6.18
CA ASN A 40 -13.80 14.37 6.76
C ASN A 40 -14.97 14.94 7.57
N GLU A 41 -14.62 15.80 8.51
CA GLU A 41 -15.58 16.41 9.44
C GLU A 41 -16.65 17.21 8.70
N LYS A 42 -16.28 17.98 7.68
CA LYS A 42 -17.22 18.77 6.87
C LYS A 42 -18.33 17.91 6.25
N SER A 43 -18.01 16.72 5.77
CA SER A 43 -18.97 15.84 5.08
C SER A 43 -19.80 15.01 6.07
N CYS A 44 -19.15 14.44 7.08
CA CYS A 44 -19.78 13.56 8.05
C CYS A 44 -20.64 14.32 9.07
N SER A 45 -20.24 15.55 9.44
CA SER A 45 -20.97 16.38 10.40
C SER A 45 -22.26 17.02 9.86
N ARG A 46 -22.62 16.73 8.60
CA ARG A 46 -23.87 17.20 8.00
C ARG A 46 -25.12 16.60 8.63
N CYS A 47 -24.99 15.44 9.28
CA CYS A 47 -26.13 14.69 9.84
C CYS A 47 -25.93 14.31 11.32
N HIS A 48 -24.72 13.97 11.74
CA HIS A 48 -24.41 13.52 13.10
C HIS A 48 -22.98 13.92 13.49
N SER A 49 -22.55 13.73 14.74
CA SER A 49 -21.19 14.07 15.17
C SER A 49 -20.10 13.33 14.36
N PHE A 50 -18.92 13.92 14.23
CA PHE A 50 -17.81 13.32 13.49
C PHE A 50 -17.14 12.13 14.20
N GLU A 51 -17.47 11.87 15.46
CA GLU A 51 -16.77 10.93 16.32
C GLU A 51 -16.63 9.52 15.73
N ARG A 52 -17.73 8.94 15.24
CA ARG A 52 -17.71 7.59 14.62
C ARG A 52 -16.87 7.55 13.34
N ALA A 53 -17.00 8.57 12.50
CA ALA A 53 -16.24 8.64 11.26
C ALA A 53 -14.75 8.89 11.53
N ARG A 54 -14.41 9.65 12.56
CA ARG A 54 -13.02 9.83 13.04
C ARG A 54 -12.42 8.50 13.47
N ALA A 55 -13.15 7.67 14.21
CA ALA A 55 -12.69 6.35 14.63
C ALA A 55 -12.46 5.40 13.43
N ILE A 56 -13.37 5.40 12.44
CA ILE A 56 -13.19 4.65 11.18
C ILE A 56 -11.94 5.11 10.44
N LYS A 57 -11.77 6.43 10.26
CA LYS A 57 -10.60 6.99 9.59
C LYS A 57 -9.31 6.58 10.28
N ALA A 58 -9.24 6.73 11.60
CA ALA A 58 -8.08 6.37 12.40
C ALA A 58 -7.73 4.87 12.26
N ALA A 59 -8.74 3.99 12.27
CA ALA A 59 -8.54 2.55 12.10
C ALA A 59 -8.03 2.15 10.71
N MET A 60 -8.19 3.00 9.69
CA MET A 60 -7.78 2.73 8.31
C MET A 60 -6.45 3.40 7.93
N GLN A 61 -6.03 4.45 8.65
CA GLN A 61 -4.85 5.27 8.32
C GLN A 61 -3.55 4.46 8.25
N GLY A 62 -3.31 3.56 9.22
CA GLY A 62 -2.11 2.72 9.21
C GLY A 62 -2.06 1.80 7.99
N THR A 63 -3.18 1.14 7.68
CA THR A 63 -3.31 0.25 6.53
C THR A 63 -3.15 1.00 5.20
N GLU A 64 -3.70 2.21 5.05
CA GLU A 64 -3.49 3.05 3.85
C GLU A 64 -2.00 3.36 3.66
N GLY A 65 -1.31 3.77 4.74
CA GLY A 65 0.13 4.03 4.70
C GLY A 65 0.94 2.81 4.27
N HIS A 66 0.62 1.64 4.81
CA HIS A 66 1.28 0.38 4.48
C HIS A 66 1.06 -0.03 3.01
N ILE A 67 -0.16 0.13 2.48
CA ILE A 67 -0.47 -0.09 1.06
C ILE A 67 0.37 0.82 0.17
N LEU A 68 0.47 2.11 0.51
CA LEU A 68 1.22 3.09 -0.27
C LEU A 68 2.73 2.81 -0.25
N ASP A 69 3.28 2.38 0.89
CA ASP A 69 4.68 1.98 1.00
C ASP A 69 5.00 0.74 0.14
N ILE A 70 4.22 -0.33 0.28
CA ILE A 70 4.40 -1.56 -0.51
C ILE A 70 4.27 -1.23 -2.00
N ASN A 71 3.29 -0.42 -2.39
CA ASN A 71 3.11 0.00 -3.78
C ASN A 71 4.36 0.72 -4.32
N ARG A 72 4.94 1.64 -3.54
CA ARG A 72 6.17 2.37 -3.90
C ARG A 72 7.34 1.40 -4.08
N ARG A 73 7.53 0.44 -3.17
CA ARG A 73 8.61 -0.54 -3.23
C ARG A 73 8.48 -1.50 -4.40
N ILE A 74 7.28 -2.02 -4.66
CA ILE A 74 6.97 -2.83 -5.85
C ILE A 74 7.32 -2.04 -7.11
N SER A 75 6.92 -0.77 -7.19
CA SER A 75 7.18 0.08 -8.36
C SER A 75 8.68 0.32 -8.56
N GLY A 76 9.44 0.54 -7.47
CA GLY A 76 10.90 0.67 -7.53
C GLY A 76 11.62 -0.61 -7.99
N PHE A 77 11.13 -1.77 -7.59
CA PHE A 77 11.66 -3.06 -8.06
C PHE A 77 11.30 -3.32 -9.53
N GLN A 78 10.08 -3.01 -9.94
CA GLN A 78 9.63 -3.12 -11.32
C GLN A 78 10.48 -2.23 -12.25
N ALA A 79 10.74 -0.97 -11.85
CA ALA A 79 11.61 -0.06 -12.60
C ALA A 79 13.07 -0.56 -12.69
N SER A 80 13.48 -1.45 -11.77
CA SER A 80 14.78 -2.11 -11.78
C SER A 80 14.81 -3.44 -12.56
N GLY A 81 13.72 -3.79 -13.25
CA GLY A 81 13.61 -5.04 -14.03
C GLY A 81 13.35 -6.30 -13.19
N VAL A 82 12.97 -6.16 -11.92
CA VAL A 82 12.55 -7.30 -11.10
C VAL A 82 11.11 -7.66 -11.48
N ASP A 83 10.84 -8.95 -11.71
CA ASP A 83 9.46 -9.42 -11.88
C ASP A 83 8.69 -9.30 -10.56
N THR A 84 7.71 -8.42 -10.55
CA THR A 84 6.85 -8.15 -9.39
C THR A 84 5.38 -8.46 -9.65
N ASP A 85 5.04 -9.12 -10.76
CA ASP A 85 3.64 -9.34 -11.18
C ASP A 85 2.81 -10.03 -10.08
N ARG A 86 3.37 -11.08 -9.48
CA ARG A 86 2.75 -11.80 -8.36
C ARG A 86 2.48 -10.88 -7.15
N LEU A 87 3.45 -10.05 -6.77
CA LEU A 87 3.32 -9.14 -5.63
C LEU A 87 2.32 -8.01 -5.93
N GLY A 88 2.34 -7.50 -7.15
CA GLY A 88 1.39 -6.49 -7.63
C GLY A 88 -0.05 -6.98 -7.60
N LYS A 89 -0.30 -8.20 -8.08
CA LYS A 89 -1.63 -8.84 -8.01
C LYS A 89 -2.11 -9.04 -6.57
N ALA A 90 -1.23 -9.50 -5.69
CA ALA A 90 -1.56 -9.68 -4.28
C ALA A 90 -1.87 -8.35 -3.58
N LEU A 91 -1.06 -7.31 -3.80
CA LEU A 91 -1.33 -5.96 -3.29
C LEU A 91 -2.65 -5.40 -3.84
N PHE A 92 -2.94 -5.62 -5.13
CA PHE A 92 -4.19 -5.18 -5.75
C PHE A 92 -5.42 -5.80 -5.06
N ALA A 93 -5.37 -7.09 -4.74
CA ALA A 93 -6.45 -7.78 -4.04
C ALA A 93 -6.68 -7.17 -2.64
N GLU A 94 -5.62 -6.94 -1.87
CA GLU A 94 -5.72 -6.34 -0.54
C GLU A 94 -6.18 -4.88 -0.58
N ARG A 95 -5.71 -4.10 -1.56
CA ARG A 95 -6.19 -2.73 -1.78
C ARG A 95 -7.68 -2.68 -2.11
N ASN A 96 -8.18 -3.63 -2.89
CA ASN A 96 -9.61 -3.71 -3.18
C ASN A 96 -10.42 -4.06 -1.94
N ARG A 97 -9.96 -5.02 -1.12
CA ARG A 97 -10.57 -5.31 0.18
C ARG A 97 -10.63 -4.06 1.04
N PHE A 98 -9.51 -3.33 1.15
CA PHE A 98 -9.41 -2.08 1.90
C PHE A 98 -10.42 -1.03 1.44
N HIS A 99 -10.51 -0.76 0.12
CA HIS A 99 -11.47 0.22 -0.42
C HIS A 99 -12.93 -0.15 -0.19
N THR A 100 -13.27 -1.45 -0.09
CA THR A 100 -14.65 -1.86 0.18
C THR A 100 -15.08 -1.63 1.63
N LEU A 101 -14.15 -1.60 2.59
CA LEU A 101 -14.47 -1.53 4.03
C LEU A 101 -15.32 -0.32 4.41
N PHE A 102 -15.06 0.83 3.80
CA PHE A 102 -15.76 2.06 4.17
C PHE A 102 -17.27 2.03 3.86
N HIS A 103 -17.69 1.20 2.91
CA HIS A 103 -19.10 1.06 2.54
C HIS A 103 -19.93 0.32 3.58
N ASP A 104 -19.33 -0.22 4.64
CA ASP A 104 -20.04 -0.89 5.75
C ASP A 104 -20.38 0.06 6.91
N VAL A 105 -19.60 1.14 7.10
CA VAL A 105 -19.71 2.16 8.17
C VAL A 105 -19.79 1.63 9.62
N ASN A 106 -19.48 0.35 9.85
CA ASN A 106 -19.38 -0.23 11.19
C ASN A 106 -17.94 -0.11 11.72
N VAL A 107 -17.77 0.58 12.84
CA VAL A 107 -16.45 0.84 13.44
C VAL A 107 -15.71 -0.46 13.78
N GLU A 108 -16.38 -1.41 14.41
CA GLU A 108 -15.74 -2.65 14.88
C GLU A 108 -15.38 -3.58 13.73
N ARG A 109 -16.25 -3.66 12.71
CA ARG A 109 -15.95 -4.43 11.49
C ARG A 109 -14.79 -3.82 10.72
N VAL A 110 -14.75 -2.49 10.57
CA VAL A 110 -13.64 -1.79 9.91
C VAL A 110 -12.34 -2.05 10.64
N LYS A 111 -12.29 -1.90 11.97
CA LYS A 111 -11.09 -2.20 12.78
C LYS A 111 -10.62 -3.64 12.56
N ALA A 112 -11.52 -4.60 12.68
CA ALA A 112 -11.19 -6.02 12.56
C ALA A 112 -10.65 -6.37 11.17
N GLU A 113 -11.29 -5.86 10.11
CA GLU A 113 -10.82 -6.10 8.74
C GLU A 113 -9.53 -5.34 8.41
N SER A 114 -9.34 -4.10 8.91
CA SER A 114 -8.07 -3.38 8.77
C SER A 114 -6.91 -4.20 9.33
N ILE A 115 -7.07 -4.82 10.51
CA ILE A 115 -6.05 -5.70 11.11
C ILE A 115 -5.76 -6.91 10.21
N ARG A 116 -6.80 -7.53 9.63
CA ARG A 116 -6.64 -8.69 8.73
C ARG A 116 -5.90 -8.32 7.45
N ILE A 117 -6.23 -7.17 6.86
CA ILE A 117 -5.54 -6.64 5.68
C ILE A 117 -4.10 -6.33 6.05
N ASP A 118 -3.84 -5.67 7.18
CA ASP A 118 -2.49 -5.32 7.61
C ASP A 118 -1.61 -6.56 7.84
N ALA A 119 -2.18 -7.64 8.39
CA ALA A 119 -1.49 -8.92 8.50
C ALA A 119 -1.13 -9.54 7.14
N ALA A 120 -1.99 -9.38 6.13
CA ALA A 120 -1.70 -9.82 4.76
C ALA A 120 -0.64 -8.94 4.09
N LEU A 121 -0.70 -7.61 4.27
CA LEU A 121 0.32 -6.67 3.81
C LEU A 121 1.66 -6.96 4.47
N GLY A 122 1.69 -7.33 5.76
CA GLY A 122 2.92 -7.74 6.45
C GLY A 122 3.58 -8.97 5.85
N LYS A 123 2.85 -9.86 5.16
CA LYS A 123 3.44 -10.95 4.39
C LYS A 123 4.13 -10.41 3.13
N LEU A 124 3.47 -9.50 2.40
CA LEU A 124 4.04 -8.85 1.22
C LEU A 124 5.29 -8.02 1.56
N ASP A 125 5.29 -7.33 2.69
CA ASP A 125 6.45 -6.60 3.20
C ASP A 125 7.66 -7.52 3.42
N ARG A 126 7.44 -8.69 4.04
CA ARG A 126 8.50 -9.70 4.22
C ARG A 126 9.02 -10.23 2.88
N ASP A 127 8.14 -10.52 1.94
CA ASP A 127 8.53 -10.99 0.60
C ASP A 127 9.39 -9.92 -0.11
N LEU A 128 9.01 -8.64 -0.01
CA LEU A 128 9.79 -7.52 -0.54
C LEU A 128 11.16 -7.37 0.14
N LYS A 129 11.24 -7.56 1.46
CA LYS A 129 12.51 -7.52 2.21
C LYS A 129 13.46 -8.61 1.75
N VAL A 130 12.97 -9.82 1.48
CA VAL A 130 13.82 -10.91 0.94
C VAL A 130 14.41 -10.53 -0.41
N ILE A 131 13.62 -9.91 -1.29
CA ILE A 131 14.11 -9.40 -2.60
C ILE A 131 15.19 -8.34 -2.38
N GLU A 132 14.95 -7.39 -1.48
CA GLU A 132 15.88 -6.31 -1.15
C GLU A 132 17.21 -6.83 -0.62
N GLU A 133 17.18 -7.72 0.37
CA GLU A 133 18.37 -8.32 0.97
C GLU A 133 19.18 -9.11 -0.05
N THR A 134 18.51 -9.92 -0.88
CA THR A 134 19.16 -10.71 -1.93
C THR A 134 19.89 -9.79 -2.92
N ARG A 135 19.26 -8.68 -3.30
CA ARG A 135 19.84 -7.72 -4.24
C ARG A 135 21.02 -6.96 -3.62
N THR A 136 20.90 -6.54 -2.37
CA THR A 136 21.98 -5.85 -1.65
C THR A 136 23.20 -6.75 -1.50
N LYS A 137 23.01 -8.02 -1.11
CA LYS A 137 24.10 -9.01 -1.06
C LYS A 137 24.79 -9.19 -2.42
N ARG A 138 24.02 -9.34 -3.51
CA ARG A 138 24.57 -9.46 -4.87
C ARG A 138 25.39 -8.23 -5.29
N LYS A 139 24.92 -7.02 -4.98
CA LYS A 139 25.64 -5.77 -5.27
C LYS A 139 26.97 -5.70 -4.52
N VAL A 140 26.98 -6.05 -3.23
CA VAL A 140 28.20 -6.04 -2.41
C VAL A 140 29.22 -7.07 -2.92
N ILE A 141 28.79 -8.32 -3.15
CA ILE A 141 29.67 -9.37 -3.66
C ILE A 141 30.23 -9.01 -5.04
N GLY A 142 29.38 -8.50 -5.94
CA GLY A 142 29.82 -8.05 -7.27
C GLY A 142 30.83 -6.90 -7.18
N GLY A 143 30.60 -5.92 -6.30
CA GLY A 143 31.52 -4.81 -6.07
C GLY A 143 32.89 -5.27 -5.56
N ILE A 144 32.91 -6.19 -4.59
CA ILE A 144 34.15 -6.79 -4.07
C ILE A 144 34.90 -7.52 -5.18
N ALA A 145 34.20 -8.36 -5.95
CA ALA A 145 34.82 -9.12 -7.04
C ALA A 145 35.47 -8.21 -8.10
N VAL A 146 34.76 -7.17 -8.54
CA VAL A 146 35.29 -6.19 -9.51
C VAL A 146 36.50 -5.45 -8.93
N PHE A 147 36.43 -5.00 -7.67
CA PHE A 147 37.54 -4.32 -7.00
C PHE A 147 38.79 -5.22 -6.88
N SER A 148 38.61 -6.48 -6.48
CA SER A 148 39.70 -7.46 -6.42
C SER A 148 40.32 -7.70 -7.79
N MET A 149 39.54 -7.81 -8.87
CA MET A 149 40.06 -7.95 -10.23
C MET A 149 40.90 -6.73 -10.66
N LEU A 150 40.45 -5.52 -10.34
CA LEU A 150 41.18 -4.29 -10.63
C LEU A 150 42.50 -4.20 -9.84
N LEU A 151 42.50 -4.59 -8.56
CA LEU A 151 43.71 -4.65 -7.74
C LEU A 151 44.71 -5.67 -8.29
N ILE A 152 44.25 -6.86 -8.68
CA ILE A 152 45.11 -7.88 -9.29
C ILE A 152 45.70 -7.35 -10.60
N ALA A 153 44.88 -6.74 -11.46
CA ALA A 153 45.35 -6.16 -12.72
C ALA A 153 46.39 -5.05 -12.50
N LEU A 154 46.18 -4.18 -11.52
CA LEU A 154 47.15 -3.14 -11.13
C LEU A 154 48.45 -3.75 -10.62
N LEU A 155 48.36 -4.77 -9.76
CA LEU A 155 49.53 -5.44 -9.19
C LEU A 155 50.36 -6.14 -10.26
N VAL A 156 49.71 -6.84 -11.20
CA VAL A 156 50.37 -7.45 -12.38
C VAL A 156 51.04 -6.38 -13.25
N HIS A 157 50.38 -5.24 -13.48
CA HIS A 157 50.96 -4.13 -14.24
C HIS A 157 52.21 -3.55 -13.56
N LEU A 158 52.16 -3.34 -12.25
CA LEU A 158 53.29 -2.84 -11.47
C LEU A 158 54.46 -3.84 -11.46
N LEU A 159 54.19 -5.14 -11.27
CA LEU A 159 55.23 -6.18 -11.33
C LEU A 159 55.93 -6.22 -12.69
N LYS A 160 55.17 -6.15 -13.79
CA LYS A 160 55.75 -6.09 -15.15
C LYS A 160 56.62 -4.86 -15.37
N LYS A 161 56.33 -3.74 -14.70
CA LYS A 161 57.13 -2.51 -14.80
C LYS A 161 58.41 -2.58 -13.96
N SER A 162 58.38 -3.27 -12.81
CA SER A 162 59.51 -3.38 -11.89
C SER A 162 60.51 -4.48 -12.25
N TYR A 163 60.07 -5.52 -12.98
CA TYR A 163 60.92 -6.61 -13.47
C TYR A 163 60.92 -6.62 -15.01
N PRO A 164 61.80 -5.82 -15.67
CA PRO A 164 61.94 -5.84 -17.12
C PRO A 164 62.58 -7.12 -17.65
#